data_AF-A0A3S3U8E8-F1
#
_entry.id   AF-A0A3S3U8E8-F1
#
_cell.length_a   1.000
_cell.length_b   1.000
_cell.length_c   1.000
_cell.angle_alpha   90.00
_cell.angle_beta   90.00
_cell.angle_gamma   90.00
#
_symmetry.space_group_name_H-M   'P 1'
#
loop_
_entity.id
_entity.type
_entity.pdbx_description
1 polymer ?
#
loop_
_entity_poly.entity_id
_entity_poly.type
_entity_poly.pdbx_seq_one_letter_code
_entity_poly.pdbx_strand_id
1 'polypeptide(L)'
;MLFSDDFNQDAVDTDKWHLSFWEGGILGTTTFKESPLPEIKDGNIIITVESYNPEDGFSGDYFYGTDLKTVKLIPLTRGYVHIKVRAKMDSAIPGIVGGIFLFAFRPESMMLHDEIDFEFVTSKPDLIMTNSYS
;
A
#
# COMPACT_ATOMS: atom_id res chain seq x y z
N MET A 1 1.73 -19.30 12.17
CA MET A 1 1.23 -18.17 11.36
C MET A 1 1.23 -16.94 12.24
N LEU A 2 1.91 -15.86 11.86
CA LEU A 2 1.98 -14.61 12.66
C LEU A 2 0.88 -13.62 12.27
N PHE A 3 0.55 -13.58 10.99
CA PHE A 3 -0.50 -12.75 10.39
C PHE A 3 -0.95 -13.40 9.09
N SER A 4 -2.24 -13.31 8.77
CA SER A 4 -2.79 -13.72 7.48
C SER A 4 -4.15 -13.08 7.24
N ASP A 5 -4.42 -12.76 5.99
CA ASP A 5 -5.75 -12.39 5.50
C ASP A 5 -5.91 -12.94 4.09
N ASP A 6 -6.96 -13.75 3.91
CA ASP A 6 -7.33 -14.33 2.61
C ASP A 6 -8.49 -13.55 1.98
N PHE A 7 -9.00 -12.50 2.65
CA PHE A 7 -10.08 -11.64 2.17
C PHE A 7 -11.36 -12.42 1.76
N ASN A 8 -11.74 -13.43 2.55
CA ASN A 8 -12.94 -14.25 2.31
C ASN A 8 -14.23 -13.67 2.94
N GLN A 9 -14.11 -12.55 3.63
CA GLN A 9 -15.19 -11.85 4.33
C GLN A 9 -15.80 -10.73 3.46
N ASP A 10 -16.97 -10.22 3.84
CA ASP A 10 -17.70 -9.20 3.07
C ASP A 10 -17.10 -7.78 3.18
N ALA A 11 -16.21 -7.55 4.14
CA ALA A 11 -15.57 -6.26 4.38
C ALA A 11 -14.16 -6.44 4.98
N VAL A 12 -13.28 -5.48 4.73
CA VAL A 12 -11.91 -5.52 5.29
C VAL A 12 -11.95 -5.55 6.82
N ASP A 13 -11.16 -6.44 7.40
CA ASP A 13 -11.06 -6.62 8.85
C ASP A 13 -10.30 -5.44 9.49
N THR A 14 -11.03 -4.56 10.18
CA THR A 14 -10.48 -3.36 10.82
C THR A 14 -9.55 -3.67 11.99
N ASP A 15 -9.57 -4.89 12.54
CA ASP A 15 -8.61 -5.31 13.57
C ASP A 15 -7.24 -5.70 12.96
N LYS A 16 -7.20 -5.87 11.63
CA LYS A 16 -6.01 -6.22 10.87
C LYS A 16 -5.48 -5.08 10.01
N TRP A 17 -6.36 -4.29 9.41
CA TRP A 17 -5.99 -3.27 8.42
C TRP A 17 -6.59 -1.91 8.73
N HIS A 18 -5.85 -0.87 8.34
CA HIS A 18 -6.33 0.50 8.34
C HIS A 18 -5.67 1.30 7.22
N LEU A 19 -6.25 2.46 6.87
CA LEU A 19 -5.65 3.40 5.93
C LEU A 19 -4.31 3.91 6.49
N SER A 20 -3.28 4.00 5.64
CA SER A 20 -1.96 4.39 6.15
C SER A 20 -1.87 5.87 6.46
N PHE A 21 -2.56 6.67 5.66
CA PHE A 21 -2.55 8.12 5.76
C PHE A 21 -3.89 8.64 6.29
N TRP A 22 -3.80 9.79 6.94
CA TRP A 22 -4.95 10.64 7.22
C TRP A 22 -5.35 11.36 5.92
N GLU A 23 -6.59 11.84 5.86
CA GLU A 23 -7.11 12.61 4.72
C GLU A 23 -6.21 13.81 4.37
N GLY A 24 -5.78 13.92 3.13
CA GLY A 24 -4.88 14.98 2.64
C GLY A 24 -3.39 14.59 2.70
N GLY A 25 -3.05 13.39 3.15
CA GLY A 25 -1.71 12.84 2.99
C GLY A 25 -1.35 12.69 1.51
N ILE A 26 -0.06 12.84 1.16
CA ILE A 26 0.43 12.76 -0.22
C ILE A 26 1.60 11.80 -0.30
N LEU A 27 1.55 10.90 -1.28
CA LEU A 27 2.65 10.02 -1.66
C LEU A 27 2.85 10.08 -3.17
N GLY A 28 3.99 10.60 -3.61
CA GLY A 28 4.23 10.88 -5.03
C GLY A 28 3.21 11.88 -5.59
N THR A 29 2.42 11.44 -6.56
CA THR A 29 1.31 12.19 -7.16
C THR A 29 -0.06 11.68 -6.70
N THR A 30 -0.12 10.90 -5.62
CA THR A 30 -1.37 10.38 -5.04
C THR A 30 -1.72 11.15 -3.78
N THR A 31 -2.94 11.67 -3.72
CA THR A 31 -3.54 12.26 -2.52
C THR A 31 -4.51 11.28 -1.90
N PHE A 32 -4.37 11.04 -0.61
CA PHE A 32 -5.25 10.14 0.14
C PHE A 32 -6.47 10.91 0.63
N LYS A 33 -7.67 10.43 0.28
CA LYS A 33 -8.93 10.99 0.78
C LYS A 33 -9.38 10.25 2.04
N GLU A 34 -10.21 10.88 2.87
CA GLU A 34 -11.00 10.12 3.83
C GLU A 34 -11.92 9.20 3.04
N SER A 35 -11.78 7.89 3.25
CA SER A 35 -12.56 6.89 2.53
C SER A 35 -12.87 5.71 3.44
N PRO A 36 -13.96 4.97 3.19
CA PRO A 36 -14.08 3.61 3.70
C PRO A 36 -12.85 2.78 3.33
N LEU A 37 -12.59 1.72 4.09
CA LEU A 37 -11.61 0.74 3.66
C LEU A 37 -11.98 0.18 2.28
N PRO A 38 -11.00 -0.16 1.44
CA PRO A 38 -11.27 -0.69 0.11
C PRO A 38 -12.17 -1.92 0.10
N GLU A 39 -12.90 -2.11 -1.00
CA GLU A 39 -13.80 -3.25 -1.12
C GLU A 39 -13.04 -4.58 -1.23
N ILE A 40 -13.70 -5.65 -0.79
CA ILE A 40 -13.32 -7.02 -1.10
C ILE A 40 -14.19 -7.51 -2.24
N LYS A 41 -13.54 -8.01 -3.30
CA LYS A 41 -14.21 -8.57 -4.47
C LYS A 41 -13.54 -9.86 -4.91
N ASP A 42 -14.35 -10.91 -5.05
CA ASP A 42 -13.92 -12.25 -5.48
C ASP A 42 -12.71 -12.80 -4.67
N GLY A 43 -12.68 -12.53 -3.35
CA GLY A 43 -11.58 -12.96 -2.48
C GLY A 43 -10.32 -12.10 -2.54
N ASN A 44 -10.41 -10.86 -3.05
CA ASN A 44 -9.28 -9.94 -3.15
C ASN A 44 -9.67 -8.56 -2.63
N ILE A 45 -8.79 -7.93 -1.86
CA ILE A 45 -8.89 -6.49 -1.59
C ILE A 45 -8.54 -5.70 -2.87
N ILE A 46 -9.35 -4.69 -3.20
CA ILE A 46 -9.21 -3.93 -4.44
C ILE A 46 -8.67 -2.53 -4.15
N ILE A 47 -7.41 -2.27 -4.49
CA ILE A 47 -6.79 -0.94 -4.34
C ILE A 47 -6.95 -0.16 -5.64
N THR A 48 -7.54 1.04 -5.56
CA THR A 48 -7.83 1.87 -6.73
C THR A 48 -7.09 3.20 -6.69
N VAL A 49 -6.57 3.60 -7.85
CA VAL A 49 -6.32 5.01 -8.17
C VAL A 49 -7.57 5.50 -8.88
N GLU A 50 -8.23 6.51 -8.33
CA GLU A 50 -9.61 6.84 -8.70
C GLU A 50 -9.71 7.87 -9.82
N SER A 51 -9.37 9.13 -9.53
CA SER A 51 -9.61 10.23 -10.45
C SER A 51 -8.57 11.31 -10.30
N TYR A 52 -8.30 11.99 -11.42
CA TYR A 52 -7.54 13.23 -11.44
C TYR A 52 -8.14 14.23 -10.46
N ASN A 53 -7.30 14.82 -9.63
CA ASN A 53 -7.65 15.84 -8.67
C ASN A 53 -6.93 17.15 -8.99
N PRO A 54 -7.59 18.09 -9.69
CA PRO A 54 -7.02 19.41 -9.99
C PRO A 54 -7.01 20.35 -8.78
N GLU A 55 -7.69 20.01 -7.68
CA GLU A 55 -8.01 20.94 -6.60
C GLU A 55 -7.03 20.87 -5.41
N ASP A 56 -6.09 19.91 -5.39
CA ASP A 56 -5.14 19.77 -4.28
C ASP A 56 -4.13 20.94 -4.17
N GLY A 57 -4.15 21.90 -5.09
CA GLY A 57 -3.35 23.12 -4.99
C GLY A 57 -1.84 22.93 -5.21
N PHE A 58 -1.40 21.72 -5.58
CA PHE A 58 -0.04 21.43 -5.99
C PHE A 58 0.12 21.58 -7.51
N SER A 59 1.32 21.96 -7.96
CA SER A 59 1.63 22.01 -9.40
C SER A 59 1.84 20.60 -9.95
N GLY A 60 0.90 20.07 -10.71
CA GLY A 60 1.02 18.76 -11.38
C GLY A 60 -0.30 18.01 -11.48
N ASP A 61 -0.24 16.80 -12.06
CA ASP A 61 -1.38 15.90 -12.11
C ASP A 61 -1.43 15.02 -10.86
N TYR A 62 -2.35 15.35 -9.95
CA TYR A 62 -2.60 14.58 -8.74
C TYR A 62 -3.80 13.66 -8.93
N PHE A 63 -3.81 12.55 -8.22
CA PHE A 63 -4.90 11.56 -8.28
C PHE A 63 -5.32 11.17 -6.88
N TYR A 64 -6.61 10.96 -6.66
CA TYR A 64 -7.04 10.30 -5.44
C TYR A 64 -6.66 8.82 -5.46
N GLY A 65 -6.21 8.33 -4.33
CA GLY A 65 -5.92 6.91 -4.14
C GLY A 65 -6.13 6.46 -2.72
N THR A 66 -5.91 5.17 -2.51
CA THR A 66 -6.02 4.53 -1.21
C THR A 66 -4.85 3.59 -1.02
N ASP A 67 -4.39 3.46 0.21
CA ASP A 67 -3.47 2.42 0.62
C ASP A 67 -3.97 1.76 1.90
N LEU A 68 -3.39 0.62 2.26
CA LEU A 68 -3.62 0.01 3.57
C LEU A 68 -2.30 -0.41 4.19
N LYS A 69 -2.28 -0.33 5.51
CA LYS A 69 -1.24 -0.93 6.35
C LYS A 69 -1.86 -1.80 7.42
N THR A 70 -1.05 -2.73 7.92
CA THR A 70 -1.46 -3.58 9.04
C THR A 70 -1.54 -2.76 10.33
N VAL A 71 -2.60 -2.97 11.12
CA VAL A 71 -2.80 -2.31 12.44
C VAL A 71 -1.73 -2.75 13.46
N LYS A 72 -1.23 -3.97 13.33
CA LYS A 72 -0.29 -4.56 14.29
C LYS A 72 1.11 -4.66 13.69
N LEU A 73 2.11 -4.22 14.46
CA LEU A 73 3.49 -4.55 14.21
C LEU A 73 3.69 -6.05 14.44
N ILE A 74 4.36 -6.72 13.50
CA ILE A 74 4.71 -8.14 13.62
C ILE A 74 6.12 -8.21 14.23
N PRO A 75 6.28 -8.64 15.49
CA PRO A 75 7.60 -8.65 16.13
C PRO A 75 8.51 -9.69 15.48
N LEU A 76 9.71 -9.26 15.09
CA LEU A 76 10.77 -10.14 14.55
C LEU A 76 11.61 -10.82 15.65
N THR A 77 11.08 -10.93 16.87
CA THR A 77 11.80 -11.39 18.07
C THR A 77 12.26 -12.85 18.02
N ARG A 78 11.90 -13.59 16.98
CA ARG A 78 12.23 -15.02 16.78
C ARG A 78 13.11 -15.28 15.54
N GLY A 79 13.71 -14.25 14.96
CA GLY A 79 14.55 -14.36 13.76
C GLY A 79 13.82 -13.92 12.49
N TYR A 80 13.95 -14.68 11.41
CA TYR A 80 13.41 -14.33 10.10
C TYR A 80 11.90 -14.57 10.00
N VAL A 81 11.24 -13.75 9.18
CA VAL A 81 9.85 -13.97 8.76
C VAL A 81 9.80 -14.40 7.30
N HIS A 82 8.90 -15.33 7.00
CA HIS A 82 8.55 -15.66 5.63
C HIS A 82 7.23 -14.96 5.30
N ILE A 83 7.26 -14.11 4.29
CA ILE A 83 6.10 -13.34 3.83
C ILE A 83 5.73 -13.83 2.43
N LYS A 84 4.43 -14.02 2.23
CA LYS A 84 3.85 -14.39 0.94
C LYS A 84 2.68 -13.47 0.66
N VAL A 85 2.73 -12.80 -0.48
CA VAL A 85 1.65 -11.95 -0.99
C VAL A 85 1.32 -12.42 -2.40
N ARG A 86 0.04 -12.44 -2.74
CA ARG A 86 -0.44 -12.65 -4.11
C ARG A 86 -1.21 -11.40 -4.53
N ALA A 87 -0.69 -10.70 -5.51
CA ALA A 87 -1.29 -9.48 -6.05
C ALA A 87 -1.25 -9.50 -7.58
N LYS A 88 -2.10 -8.68 -8.19
CA LYS A 88 -2.08 -8.35 -9.62
C LYS A 88 -2.27 -6.85 -9.78
N MET A 89 -1.63 -6.26 -10.77
CA MET A 89 -1.97 -4.92 -11.26
C MET A 89 -2.88 -5.08 -12.47
N ASP A 90 -4.14 -4.68 -12.32
CA ASP A 90 -5.17 -4.81 -13.36
C ASP A 90 -5.35 -3.47 -14.11
N SER A 91 -4.25 -2.91 -14.58
CA SER A 91 -4.22 -1.66 -15.34
C SER A 91 -3.04 -1.63 -16.29
N ALA A 92 -3.27 -1.06 -17.47
CA ALA A 92 -2.24 -0.75 -18.45
C ALA A 92 -2.07 0.77 -18.65
N ILE A 93 -2.73 1.59 -17.82
CA ILE A 93 -2.63 3.06 -17.89
C ILE A 93 -1.20 3.47 -17.52
N PRO A 94 -0.44 4.10 -18.44
CA PRO A 94 0.94 4.49 -18.15
C PRO A 94 1.02 5.47 -16.98
N GLY A 95 2.06 5.33 -16.16
CA GLY A 95 2.38 6.25 -15.07
C GLY A 95 1.90 5.80 -13.69
N ILE A 96 1.21 4.67 -13.59
CA ILE A 96 0.82 4.08 -12.30
C ILE A 96 1.94 3.19 -11.75
N VAL A 97 2.22 3.35 -10.46
CA VAL A 97 3.04 2.46 -9.64
C VAL A 97 2.13 1.83 -8.58
N GLY A 98 2.09 0.50 -8.51
CA GLY A 98 1.43 -0.24 -7.44
C GLY A 98 2.49 -0.87 -6.55
N GLY A 99 2.45 -0.59 -5.25
CA GLY A 99 3.48 -1.02 -4.30
C GLY A 99 2.95 -1.98 -3.24
N ILE A 100 3.79 -2.93 -2.87
CA ILE A 100 3.71 -3.67 -1.60
C ILE A 100 5.04 -3.44 -0.90
N PHE A 101 5.00 -2.89 0.30
CA PHE A 101 6.22 -2.59 1.04
C PHE A 101 6.14 -3.09 2.48
N LEU A 102 7.31 -3.41 3.01
CA LEU A 102 7.52 -3.81 4.40
C LEU A 102 8.43 -2.78 5.02
N PHE A 103 7.97 -2.14 6.09
CA PHE A 103 8.79 -1.16 6.79
C PHE A 103 8.99 -1.50 8.27
N ALA A 104 10.11 -1.09 8.81
CA ALA A 104 10.42 -1.17 10.23
C ALA A 104 10.97 0.18 10.72
N PHE A 105 10.34 0.76 11.74
CA PHE A 105 10.89 1.96 12.39
C PHE A 105 12.23 1.64 13.04
N ARG A 106 13.16 2.59 12.94
CA ARG A 106 14.46 2.46 13.60
C ARG A 106 14.29 2.59 15.12
N PRO A 107 15.05 1.84 15.93
CA PRO A 107 14.94 1.91 17.39
C PRO A 107 15.03 3.33 17.97
N GLU A 108 15.80 4.20 17.31
CA GLU A 108 16.05 5.58 17.69
C GLU A 108 15.08 6.62 17.12
N SER A 109 14.12 6.23 16.26
CA SER A 109 13.22 7.19 15.59
C SER A 109 11.88 6.60 15.18
N MET A 110 10.80 7.35 15.45
CA MET A 110 9.46 7.06 14.94
C MET A 110 9.18 7.67 13.56
N MET A 111 10.17 8.35 12.96
CA MET A 111 10.05 8.97 11.64
C MET A 111 10.98 8.31 10.61
N LEU A 112 12.08 7.71 11.05
CA LEU A 112 12.98 6.96 10.19
C LEU A 112 12.61 5.49 10.20
N HIS A 113 12.61 4.88 9.02
CA HIS A 113 12.33 3.48 8.84
C HIS A 113 13.25 2.90 7.78
N ASP A 114 13.43 1.59 7.86
CA ASP A 114 14.01 0.78 6.80
C ASP A 114 12.86 0.14 6.01
N GLU A 115 13.02 -0.04 4.71
CA GLU A 115 11.95 -0.46 3.81
C GLU A 115 12.43 -1.51 2.81
N ILE A 116 11.55 -2.45 2.48
CA ILE A 116 11.69 -3.38 1.35
C ILE A 116 10.45 -3.26 0.48
N ASP A 117 10.66 -2.93 -0.79
CA ASP A 117 9.60 -2.64 -1.75
C ASP A 117 9.47 -3.73 -2.80
N PHE A 118 8.24 -3.95 -3.24
CA PHE A 118 7.86 -4.71 -4.42
C PHE A 118 6.89 -3.86 -5.25
N GLU A 119 7.33 -3.40 -6.41
CA GLU A 119 6.59 -2.43 -7.21
C GLU A 119 6.25 -2.98 -8.60
N PHE A 120 4.99 -2.81 -8.99
CA PHE A 120 4.49 -2.98 -10.34
C PHE A 120 4.45 -1.62 -11.01
N VAL A 121 5.15 -1.47 -12.14
CA VAL A 121 5.20 -0.20 -12.86
C VAL A 121 4.58 -0.40 -14.24
N THR A 122 3.50 0.32 -14.53
CA THR A 122 2.74 0.20 -15.79
C THR A 122 3.56 0.50 -17.05
N SER A 123 4.64 1.29 -16.95
CA SER A 123 5.58 1.52 -18.05
C SER A 123 6.59 0.39 -18.26
N LYS A 124 6.64 -0.60 -17.35
CA LYS A 124 7.48 -1.80 -17.39
C LYS A 124 6.66 -3.04 -16.97
N PRO A 125 5.59 -3.39 -17.70
CA PRO A 125 4.59 -4.38 -17.26
C PRO A 125 5.15 -5.80 -17.09
N ASP A 126 6.29 -6.11 -17.72
CA ASP A 126 6.95 -7.43 -17.63
C ASP A 126 7.94 -7.53 -16.46
N LEU A 127 8.07 -6.49 -15.64
CA LEU A 127 9.05 -6.43 -14.55
C LEU A 127 8.36 -6.09 -13.22
N ILE A 128 8.84 -6.74 -12.17
CA ILE A 128 8.61 -6.33 -10.79
C ILE A 128 9.91 -5.69 -10.31
N MET A 129 9.82 -4.46 -9.82
CA MET A 129 10.96 -3.75 -9.25
C MET A 129 11.02 -4.06 -7.76
N THR A 130 12.22 -4.32 -7.25
CA THR A 130 12.44 -4.56 -5.82
C THR A 130 13.55 -3.67 -5.32
N ASN A 131 13.29 -2.91 -4.27
CA ASN A 131 14.26 -2.00 -3.67
C ASN A 131 14.38 -2.26 -2.17
N SER A 132 15.52 -1.85 -1.59
CA SER A 132 15.74 -1.90 -0.15
C SER A 132 16.38 -0.59 0.30
N TYR A 133 15.79 0.05 1.31
CA TYR A 133 16.26 1.30 1.89
C TYR A 133 16.61 1.11 3.37
N SER A 134 17.75 1.65 3.80
CA SER A 134 18.32 1.56 5.15
C SER A 134 19.09 2.80 5.53
#